data_AF-A0A3A9F1T1-F1
#
_entry.id   AF-A0A3A9F1T1-F1
#
_cell.length_a   1.000
_cell.length_b   1.000
_cell.length_c   1.000
_cell.angle_alpha   90.00
_cell.angle_beta   90.00
_cell.angle_gamma   90.00
#
_symmetry.space_group_name_H-M   'P 1'
#
loop_
_entity.id
_entity.type
_entity.pdbx_description
1 polymer ?
#
loop_
_entity_poly.entity_id
_entity_poly.type
_entity_poly.pdbx_seq_one_letter_code
_entity_poly.pdbx_strand_id
1 'polypeptide(L)'
;MRKIIDVSSYQGIINWKQVKTSGIEGAILKVIRKDLEPDKQFEDNWKGCMEAGLPVTGVYNYSYATTEAKAIADAQKVVQILNGRKTKVWLDVEDSCQKKLGMKLISIIKAYQKIIAGAGLEFGVYTGLSFYNSYIKPYQTLLDCNFWIARYPSSAKLSAVSMPADKYKPAIVHILEGWQFGSSARIPGINGNVDINLWYEEKYFLKTVSTVYGGLDCAPVFDAGYYAERYKDLKAAYGNDAAALFYHFIAHGMSEGRQAIDTFNVQAYKSRYQDLQKAFGENLPLYYQHYIRFGAAEGRKAF
;
A
#
# COMPACT_ATOMS: atom_id res chain seq x y z
N MET A 1 8.13 -0.68 14.43
CA MET A 1 7.59 -1.94 13.85
C MET A 1 6.80 -2.60 14.95
N ARG A 2 5.64 -3.18 14.62
CA ARG A 2 4.72 -3.75 15.63
C ARG A 2 4.46 -5.22 15.38
N LYS A 3 4.25 -6.00 16.45
CA LYS A 3 3.79 -7.39 16.36
C LYS A 3 2.27 -7.44 16.30
N ILE A 4 1.72 -7.89 15.19
CA ILE A 4 0.27 -7.95 14.95
C ILE A 4 -0.13 -9.40 14.70
N ILE A 5 -1.31 -9.80 15.15
CA ILE A 5 -1.90 -11.10 14.78
C ILE A 5 -3.11 -10.89 13.88
N ASP A 6 -3.46 -11.89 13.09
CA ASP A 6 -4.74 -11.94 12.42
C ASP A 6 -5.52 -13.18 12.87
N VAL A 7 -6.82 -13.00 13.09
CA VAL A 7 -7.69 -14.01 13.71
C VAL A 7 -9.08 -14.01 13.08
N SER A 8 -9.76 -15.13 13.28
CA SER A 8 -11.12 -15.38 12.82
C SER A 8 -11.84 -16.31 13.80
N SER A 9 -13.01 -16.81 13.41
CA SER A 9 -13.72 -17.85 14.15
C SER A 9 -12.91 -19.14 14.35
N TYR A 10 -11.86 -19.39 13.59
CA TYR A 10 -10.98 -20.56 13.79
C TYR A 10 -10.22 -20.53 15.12
N GLN A 11 -9.97 -19.35 15.69
CA GLN A 11 -9.28 -19.21 16.99
C GLN A 11 -10.23 -19.34 18.20
N GLY A 12 -11.55 -19.45 17.96
CA GLY A 12 -12.54 -19.60 19.02
C GLY A 12 -12.58 -18.42 20.00
N ILE A 13 -12.79 -18.71 21.28
CA ILE A 13 -12.84 -17.70 22.35
C ILE A 13 -11.40 -17.31 22.73
N ILE A 14 -11.10 -16.02 22.64
CA ILE A 14 -9.76 -15.46 22.86
C ILE A 14 -9.72 -14.66 24.17
N ASN A 15 -8.71 -14.92 25.01
CA ASN A 15 -8.38 -14.06 26.15
C ASN A 15 -7.48 -12.91 25.70
N TRP A 16 -8.10 -11.81 25.27
CA TRP A 16 -7.41 -10.65 24.71
C TRP A 16 -6.49 -9.91 25.69
N LYS A 17 -6.76 -9.99 27.00
CA LYS A 17 -5.84 -9.46 28.03
C LYS A 17 -4.52 -10.23 28.04
N GLN A 18 -4.59 -11.57 27.98
CA GLN A 18 -3.39 -12.40 27.87
C GLN A 18 -2.63 -12.17 26.56
N VAL A 19 -3.36 -12.04 25.44
CA VAL A 19 -2.77 -11.71 24.14
C VAL A 19 -1.97 -10.42 24.22
N LYS A 20 -2.54 -9.34 24.77
CA LYS A 20 -1.84 -8.07 24.95
C LYS A 20 -0.61 -8.22 25.85
N THR A 21 -0.73 -8.90 26.99
CA THR A 21 0.42 -9.11 27.90
C THR A 21 1.53 -9.96 27.29
N SER A 22 1.23 -10.75 26.24
CA SER A 22 2.25 -11.54 25.53
C SER A 22 3.15 -10.71 24.61
N GLY A 23 2.87 -9.42 24.43
CA GLY A 23 3.62 -8.51 23.56
C GLY A 23 3.02 -8.35 22.15
N ILE A 24 1.80 -8.85 21.92
CA ILE A 24 1.03 -8.51 20.71
C ILE A 24 0.50 -7.08 20.85
N GLU A 25 0.64 -6.30 19.79
CA GLU A 25 0.40 -4.85 19.78
C GLU A 25 -0.84 -4.44 18.97
N GLY A 26 -1.52 -5.40 18.33
CA GLY A 26 -2.75 -5.17 17.58
C GLY A 26 -3.27 -6.43 16.90
N ALA A 27 -4.48 -6.34 16.34
CA ALA A 27 -5.13 -7.44 15.66
C ALA A 27 -5.80 -7.02 14.35
N ILE A 28 -5.80 -7.94 13.38
CA ILE A 28 -6.61 -7.86 12.15
C ILE A 28 -7.69 -8.94 12.24
N LEU A 29 -8.96 -8.56 12.07
CA LEU A 29 -10.09 -9.45 12.34
C LEU A 29 -10.80 -9.86 11.04
N LYS A 30 -11.12 -11.14 10.88
CA LYS A 30 -11.98 -11.58 9.76
C LYS A 30 -13.36 -10.95 9.91
N VAL A 31 -13.83 -10.20 8.92
CA VAL A 31 -15.12 -9.49 9.02
C VAL A 31 -16.29 -10.29 8.51
N ILE A 32 -16.14 -11.00 7.38
CA ILE A 32 -17.21 -11.77 6.76
C ILE A 32 -16.80 -13.18 6.37
N ARG A 33 -17.79 -14.05 6.27
CA ARG A 33 -17.70 -15.39 5.72
C ARG A 33 -18.13 -15.40 4.24
N LYS A 34 -17.97 -16.56 3.60
CA LYS A 34 -18.33 -16.77 2.19
C LYS A 34 -19.81 -16.49 1.88
N ASP A 35 -20.69 -16.75 2.83
CA ASP A 35 -22.14 -16.51 2.76
C ASP A 35 -22.52 -15.03 3.03
N LEU A 36 -21.53 -14.14 3.18
CA LEU A 36 -21.68 -12.72 3.49
C LEU A 36 -22.23 -12.44 4.90
N GLU A 37 -22.41 -13.44 5.74
CA GLU A 37 -22.65 -13.22 7.15
C GLU A 37 -21.35 -12.83 7.87
N PRO A 38 -21.43 -12.10 8.99
CA PRO A 38 -20.27 -11.83 9.81
C PRO A 38 -19.51 -13.12 10.18
N ASP A 39 -18.18 -13.01 10.28
CA ASP A 39 -17.41 -14.07 10.94
C ASP A 39 -17.98 -14.32 12.35
N LYS A 40 -18.07 -15.59 12.74
CA LYS A 40 -18.78 -15.98 13.97
C LYS A 40 -18.18 -15.35 15.23
N GLN A 41 -16.89 -14.99 15.20
CA GLN A 41 -16.22 -14.34 16.32
C GLN A 41 -15.96 -12.84 16.06
N PHE A 42 -16.46 -12.24 14.97
CA PHE A 42 -16.09 -10.86 14.61
C PHE A 42 -16.40 -9.86 15.72
N GLU A 43 -17.63 -9.83 16.23
CA GLU A 43 -18.05 -8.88 17.27
C GLU A 43 -17.38 -9.17 18.62
N ASP A 44 -17.26 -10.44 19.00
CA ASP A 44 -16.58 -10.85 20.25
C ASP A 44 -15.09 -10.50 20.22
N ASN A 45 -14.43 -10.70 19.08
CA ASN A 45 -13.04 -10.34 18.88
C ASN A 45 -12.84 -8.82 18.90
N TRP A 46 -13.72 -8.08 18.22
CA TRP A 46 -13.68 -6.61 18.24
C TRP A 46 -13.82 -6.09 19.67
N LYS A 47 -14.87 -6.54 20.37
CA LYS A 47 -15.14 -6.14 21.75
C LYS A 47 -13.98 -6.49 22.68
N GLY A 48 -13.47 -7.72 22.59
CA GLY A 48 -12.36 -8.18 23.41
C GLY A 48 -11.06 -7.41 23.17
N CYS A 49 -10.76 -7.03 21.93
CA CYS A 49 -9.65 -6.13 21.60
C CYS A 49 -9.82 -4.77 22.29
N MET A 50 -10.98 -4.14 22.14
CA MET A 50 -11.27 -2.83 22.74
C MET A 50 -11.17 -2.86 24.27
N GLU A 51 -11.74 -3.88 24.92
CA GLU A 51 -11.69 -4.05 26.39
C GLU A 51 -10.27 -4.31 26.92
N ALA A 52 -9.42 -4.99 26.15
CA ALA A 52 -8.01 -5.16 26.48
C ALA A 52 -7.18 -3.90 26.18
N GLY A 53 -7.73 -2.91 25.46
CA GLY A 53 -6.99 -1.78 24.91
C GLY A 53 -5.94 -2.24 23.90
N LEU A 54 -6.26 -3.25 23.09
CA LEU A 54 -5.47 -3.74 21.96
C LEU A 54 -6.11 -3.19 20.68
N PRO A 55 -5.40 -2.45 19.82
CA PRO A 55 -6.00 -1.82 18.66
C PRO A 55 -6.41 -2.86 17.60
N VAL A 56 -7.60 -2.68 17.03
CA VAL A 56 -8.00 -3.37 15.79
C VAL A 56 -7.40 -2.60 14.61
N THR A 57 -6.22 -3.05 14.17
CA THR A 57 -5.44 -2.40 13.10
C THR A 57 -6.01 -2.63 11.71
N GLY A 58 -6.90 -3.60 11.56
CA GLY A 58 -7.63 -3.82 10.33
C GLY A 58 -8.72 -4.88 10.48
N VAL A 59 -9.46 -5.05 9.40
CA VAL A 59 -10.30 -6.22 9.16
C VAL A 59 -9.97 -6.82 7.81
N TYR A 60 -10.20 -8.11 7.61
CA TYR A 60 -9.97 -8.76 6.32
C TYR A 60 -11.17 -9.55 5.82
N ASN A 61 -11.32 -9.57 4.49
CA ASN A 61 -12.32 -10.35 3.77
C ASN A 61 -11.64 -11.34 2.83
N TYR A 62 -11.69 -12.63 3.17
CA TYR A 62 -11.27 -13.72 2.29
C TYR A 62 -12.16 -13.78 1.05
N SER A 63 -11.61 -13.40 -0.10
CA SER A 63 -12.40 -13.18 -1.31
C SER A 63 -12.54 -14.42 -2.16
N TYR A 64 -13.79 -14.73 -2.53
CA TYR A 64 -14.13 -15.69 -3.58
C TYR A 64 -14.63 -14.99 -4.85
N ALA A 65 -14.43 -13.68 -4.97
CA ALA A 65 -14.96 -12.91 -6.08
C ALA A 65 -14.21 -13.23 -7.37
N THR A 66 -14.96 -13.65 -8.40
CA THR A 66 -14.49 -13.82 -9.78
C THR A 66 -15.10 -12.79 -10.74
N THR A 67 -15.90 -11.85 -10.21
CA THR A 67 -16.55 -10.76 -10.94
C THR A 67 -16.54 -9.48 -10.10
N GLU A 68 -16.57 -8.32 -10.76
CA GLU A 68 -16.68 -7.02 -10.09
C GLU A 68 -17.97 -6.90 -9.26
N ALA A 69 -19.09 -7.42 -9.79
CA ALA A 69 -20.38 -7.41 -9.08
C ALA A 69 -20.30 -8.15 -7.73
N LYS A 70 -19.62 -9.31 -7.68
CA LYS A 70 -19.40 -10.03 -6.41
C LYS A 70 -18.49 -9.24 -5.47
N ALA A 71 -17.40 -8.65 -5.98
CA ALA A 71 -16.51 -7.82 -5.17
C ALA A 71 -17.23 -6.60 -4.57
N ILE A 72 -18.10 -5.95 -5.33
CA ILE A 72 -18.92 -4.83 -4.87
C ILE A 72 -19.87 -5.28 -3.75
N ALA A 73 -20.60 -6.38 -3.94
CA ALA A 73 -21.52 -6.90 -2.93
C ALA A 73 -20.78 -7.25 -1.61
N ASP A 74 -19.60 -7.86 -1.73
CA ASP A 74 -18.78 -8.23 -0.57
C ASP A 74 -18.28 -6.99 0.16
N ALA A 75 -17.80 -5.98 -0.57
CA ALA A 75 -17.32 -4.72 0.01
C ALA A 75 -18.46 -3.95 0.70
N GLN A 76 -19.65 -3.90 0.08
CA GLN A 76 -20.83 -3.27 0.67
C GLN A 76 -21.21 -3.94 1.99
N LYS A 77 -21.13 -5.27 2.05
CA LYS A 77 -21.40 -6.00 3.29
C LYS A 77 -20.37 -5.72 4.39
N VAL A 78 -19.08 -5.63 4.03
CA VAL A 78 -18.04 -5.22 4.98
C VAL A 78 -18.30 -3.83 5.54
N VAL A 79 -18.61 -2.86 4.67
CA VAL A 79 -18.96 -1.48 5.09
C VAL A 79 -20.17 -1.49 6.03
N GLN A 80 -21.22 -2.25 5.70
CA GLN A 80 -22.41 -2.39 6.53
C GLN A 80 -22.08 -2.93 7.93
N ILE A 81 -21.28 -4.00 8.02
CA ILE A 81 -20.92 -4.63 9.30
C ILE A 81 -20.00 -3.73 10.14
N LEU A 82 -19.09 -2.99 9.49
CA LEU A 82 -18.25 -2.03 10.20
C LEU A 82 -19.09 -0.93 10.85
N ASN A 83 -20.23 -0.56 10.26
CA ASN A 83 -21.22 0.34 10.86
C ASN A 83 -20.59 1.64 11.42
N GLY A 84 -19.73 2.27 10.61
CA GLY A 84 -19.02 3.50 10.97
C GLY A 84 -17.71 3.30 11.74
N ARG A 85 -17.38 2.10 12.21
CA ARG A 85 -16.07 1.79 12.81
C ARG A 85 -14.95 2.08 11.80
N LYS A 86 -14.00 2.92 12.21
CA LYS A 86 -12.85 3.30 11.39
C LYS A 86 -11.68 2.35 11.64
N THR A 87 -11.36 1.57 10.62
CA THR A 87 -10.21 0.67 10.57
C THR A 87 -9.89 0.40 9.10
N LYS A 88 -8.73 -0.19 8.84
CA LYS A 88 -8.32 -0.55 7.48
C LYS A 88 -9.02 -1.82 7.03
N VAL A 89 -9.39 -1.88 5.74
CA VAL A 89 -9.97 -3.08 5.15
C VAL A 89 -8.97 -3.74 4.20
N TRP A 90 -8.66 -4.99 4.48
CA TRP A 90 -7.80 -5.85 3.68
C TRP A 90 -8.65 -6.78 2.81
N LEU A 91 -8.54 -6.65 1.50
CA LEU A 91 -9.06 -7.68 0.59
C LEU A 91 -8.04 -8.81 0.52
N ASP A 92 -8.41 -9.97 1.03
CA ASP A 92 -7.60 -11.17 0.98
C ASP A 92 -7.82 -11.90 -0.36
N VAL A 93 -6.79 -11.88 -1.19
CA VAL A 93 -6.77 -12.35 -2.58
C VAL A 93 -5.77 -13.50 -2.71
N GLU A 94 -6.26 -14.72 -2.52
CA GLU A 94 -5.42 -15.92 -2.61
C GLU A 94 -6.15 -17.18 -3.09
N ASP A 95 -7.47 -17.10 -3.28
CA ASP A 95 -8.27 -18.28 -3.62
C ASP A 95 -7.92 -18.79 -5.03
N SER A 96 -8.02 -20.11 -5.18
CA SER A 96 -7.83 -20.80 -6.45
C SER A 96 -8.69 -20.23 -7.60
N CYS A 97 -9.92 -19.78 -7.33
CA CYS A 97 -10.82 -19.23 -8.34
C CYS A 97 -10.35 -17.89 -8.92
N GLN A 98 -9.41 -17.22 -8.25
CA GLN A 98 -8.85 -15.94 -8.66
C GLN A 98 -7.56 -16.10 -9.48
N LYS A 99 -6.97 -17.30 -9.51
CA LYS A 99 -5.77 -17.59 -10.31
C LYS A 99 -6.07 -17.44 -11.80
N LYS A 100 -5.10 -16.91 -12.55
CA LYS A 100 -5.16 -16.77 -14.02
C LYS A 100 -6.32 -15.91 -14.57
N LEU A 101 -6.99 -15.11 -13.74
CA LEU A 101 -8.01 -14.16 -14.20
C LEU A 101 -7.42 -12.97 -14.99
N GLY A 102 -6.11 -12.75 -14.92
CA GLY A 102 -5.42 -11.67 -15.62
C GLY A 102 -5.97 -10.29 -15.23
N MET A 103 -6.19 -9.42 -16.21
CA MET A 103 -6.77 -8.08 -16.01
C MET A 103 -8.08 -8.09 -15.21
N LYS A 104 -8.88 -9.16 -15.31
CA LYS A 104 -10.13 -9.29 -14.55
C LYS A 104 -9.89 -9.28 -13.04
N LEU A 105 -8.78 -9.86 -12.57
CA LEU A 105 -8.40 -9.79 -11.15
C LEU A 105 -8.21 -8.34 -10.69
N ILE A 106 -7.59 -7.52 -11.53
CA ILE A 106 -7.33 -6.10 -11.25
C ILE A 106 -8.63 -5.32 -11.20
N SER A 107 -9.57 -5.57 -12.12
CA SER A 107 -10.90 -4.96 -12.06
C SER A 107 -11.67 -5.35 -10.80
N ILE A 108 -11.59 -6.62 -10.37
CA ILE A 108 -12.20 -7.11 -9.12
C ILE A 108 -11.65 -6.36 -7.90
N ILE A 109 -10.31 -6.23 -7.80
CA ILE A 109 -9.65 -5.50 -6.71
C ILE A 109 -10.08 -4.03 -6.71
N LYS A 110 -10.06 -3.36 -7.87
CA LYS A 110 -10.48 -1.95 -8.00
C LYS A 110 -11.94 -1.71 -7.67
N ALA A 111 -12.82 -2.62 -8.07
CA ALA A 111 -14.24 -2.53 -7.77
C ALA A 111 -14.48 -2.63 -6.24
N TYR A 112 -13.77 -3.52 -5.57
CA TYR A 112 -13.77 -3.60 -4.10
C TYR A 112 -13.22 -2.33 -3.45
N GLN A 113 -12.03 -1.89 -3.87
CA GLN A 113 -11.36 -0.68 -3.38
C GLN A 113 -12.26 0.54 -3.46
N LYS A 114 -12.97 0.74 -4.59
CA LYS A 114 -13.85 1.89 -4.81
C LYS A 114 -14.96 1.97 -3.75
N ILE A 115 -15.55 0.84 -3.36
CA ILE A 115 -16.60 0.82 -2.33
C ILE A 115 -16.03 1.14 -0.95
N ILE A 116 -14.89 0.54 -0.58
CA ILE A 116 -14.23 0.80 0.70
C ILE A 116 -13.79 2.27 0.83
N ALA A 117 -13.11 2.79 -0.19
CA ALA A 117 -12.66 4.18 -0.23
C ALA A 117 -13.86 5.16 -0.23
N GLY A 118 -14.95 4.83 -0.94
CA GLY A 118 -16.19 5.61 -0.93
C GLY A 118 -16.87 5.67 0.43
N ALA A 119 -16.66 4.68 1.30
CA ALA A 119 -17.08 4.70 2.71
C ALA A 119 -16.10 5.46 3.64
N GLY A 120 -15.05 6.07 3.08
CA GLY A 120 -14.02 6.78 3.83
C GLY A 120 -13.22 5.85 4.74
N LEU A 121 -12.91 4.64 4.26
CA LEU A 121 -12.07 3.65 4.92
C LEU A 121 -10.79 3.42 4.10
N GLU A 122 -9.69 3.16 4.79
CA GLU A 122 -8.45 2.74 4.13
C GLU A 122 -8.58 1.34 3.54
N PHE A 123 -7.91 1.13 2.41
CA PHE A 123 -7.92 -0.13 1.67
C PHE A 123 -6.49 -0.67 1.47
N GLY A 124 -6.35 -1.99 1.52
CA GLY A 124 -5.15 -2.71 1.12
C GLY A 124 -5.46 -4.12 0.62
N VAL A 125 -4.46 -4.78 0.04
CA VAL A 125 -4.56 -6.17 -0.42
C VAL A 125 -3.69 -7.07 0.42
N TYR A 126 -4.27 -8.15 0.92
CA TYR A 126 -3.52 -9.29 1.45
C TYR A 126 -3.38 -10.38 0.39
N THR A 127 -2.20 -11.01 0.31
CA THR A 127 -1.93 -12.15 -0.58
C THR A 127 -0.63 -12.86 -0.19
N GLY A 128 -0.50 -14.14 -0.52
CA GLY A 128 0.81 -14.82 -0.52
C GLY A 128 1.77 -14.27 -1.57
N LEU A 129 3.08 -14.24 -1.27
CA LEU A 129 4.12 -13.72 -2.18
C LEU A 129 4.14 -14.41 -3.55
N SER A 130 3.90 -15.72 -3.58
CA SER A 130 3.83 -16.50 -4.83
C SER A 130 2.64 -16.08 -5.70
N PHE A 131 1.47 -15.88 -5.08
CA PHE A 131 0.28 -15.40 -5.78
C PHE A 131 0.49 -13.97 -6.29
N TYR A 132 1.06 -13.09 -5.46
CA TYR A 132 1.42 -11.73 -5.85
C TYR A 132 2.30 -11.73 -7.12
N ASN A 133 3.43 -12.45 -7.08
CA ASN A 133 4.38 -12.49 -8.19
C ASN A 133 3.77 -13.05 -9.48
N SER A 134 2.85 -14.02 -9.36
CA SER A 134 2.26 -14.71 -10.51
C SER A 134 1.09 -13.95 -11.15
N TYR A 135 0.25 -13.31 -10.33
CA TYR A 135 -1.06 -12.83 -10.78
C TYR A 135 -1.27 -11.32 -10.60
N ILE A 136 -0.50 -10.65 -9.74
CA ILE A 136 -0.66 -9.22 -9.44
C ILE A 136 0.50 -8.40 -10.00
N LYS A 137 1.74 -8.82 -9.75
CA LYS A 137 2.97 -8.14 -10.20
C LYS A 137 2.99 -7.82 -11.71
N PRO A 138 2.49 -8.69 -12.62
CA PRO A 138 2.43 -8.36 -14.05
C PRO A 138 1.59 -7.11 -14.37
N TYR A 139 0.70 -6.70 -13.46
CA TYR A 139 -0.20 -5.56 -13.61
C TYR A 139 0.06 -4.47 -12.55
N GLN A 140 1.24 -4.47 -11.93
CA GLN A 140 1.57 -3.63 -10.78
C GLN A 140 1.29 -2.13 -10.99
N THR A 141 1.48 -1.59 -12.19
CA THR A 141 1.22 -0.16 -12.47
C THR A 141 -0.25 0.22 -12.42
N LEU A 142 -1.15 -0.76 -12.33
CA LEU A 142 -2.59 -0.55 -12.34
C LEU A 142 -3.19 -0.55 -10.93
N LEU A 143 -2.46 -0.94 -9.88
CA LEU A 143 -2.98 -0.95 -8.51
C LEU A 143 -2.27 0.09 -7.66
N ASP A 144 -3.06 1.02 -7.12
CA ASP A 144 -2.60 2.02 -6.16
C ASP A 144 -3.18 1.68 -4.78
N CYS A 145 -2.53 0.71 -4.12
CA CYS A 145 -2.86 0.29 -2.76
C CYS A 145 -1.64 -0.38 -2.10
N ASN A 146 -1.66 -0.41 -0.78
CA ASN A 146 -0.62 -1.05 0.00
C ASN A 146 -0.90 -2.55 0.19
N PHE A 147 0.16 -3.30 0.48
CA PHE A 147 0.13 -4.76 0.55
C PHE A 147 0.52 -5.29 1.92
N TRP A 148 -0.23 -6.31 2.35
CA TRP A 148 0.11 -7.21 3.44
C TRP A 148 0.46 -8.58 2.82
N ILE A 149 1.73 -8.98 2.89
CA ILE A 149 2.20 -10.17 2.17
C ILE A 149 2.48 -11.33 3.12
N ALA A 150 1.91 -12.50 2.82
CA ALA A 150 2.32 -13.74 3.42
C ALA A 150 3.56 -14.33 2.75
N ARG A 151 4.59 -14.59 3.56
CA ARG A 151 5.79 -15.33 3.17
C ARG A 151 6.40 -15.97 4.41
N TYR A 152 6.42 -17.29 4.49
CA TYR A 152 6.91 -18.01 5.67
C TYR A 152 8.34 -18.49 5.45
N PRO A 153 9.35 -17.91 6.12
CA PRO A 153 10.74 -18.33 5.94
C PRO A 153 11.05 -19.68 6.60
N SER A 154 10.19 -20.11 7.51
CA SER A 154 10.37 -21.31 8.32
C SER A 154 9.01 -21.93 8.65
N SER A 155 8.99 -23.25 8.81
CA SER A 155 7.85 -24.02 9.32
C SER A 155 7.94 -24.30 10.83
N ALA A 156 8.97 -23.77 11.50
CA ALA A 156 9.15 -23.93 12.94
C ALA A 156 7.96 -23.35 13.71
N LYS A 157 7.72 -23.89 14.92
CA LYS A 157 6.72 -23.33 15.84
C LYS A 157 7.17 -21.93 16.27
N LEU A 158 6.27 -20.97 16.16
CA LEU A 158 6.54 -19.57 16.52
C LEU A 158 5.83 -19.20 17.83
N SER A 159 6.24 -18.07 18.41
CA SER A 159 5.62 -17.45 19.58
C SER A 159 5.59 -15.93 19.41
N ALA A 160 5.01 -15.22 20.39
CA ALA A 160 4.91 -13.76 20.35
C ALA A 160 6.27 -13.05 20.19
N VAL A 161 7.35 -13.64 20.70
CA VAL A 161 8.72 -13.09 20.63
C VAL A 161 9.48 -13.46 19.35
N SER A 162 8.92 -14.32 18.49
CA SER A 162 9.57 -14.73 17.26
C SER A 162 9.72 -13.58 16.27
N MET A 163 10.89 -13.46 15.65
CA MET A 163 11.21 -12.46 14.64
C MET A 163 11.75 -13.14 13.38
N PRO A 164 11.24 -12.79 12.18
CA PRO A 164 11.81 -13.31 10.95
C PRO A 164 13.10 -12.54 10.60
N ALA A 165 14.03 -13.21 9.90
CA ALA A 165 15.25 -12.55 9.46
C ALA A 165 15.00 -11.64 8.23
N ASP A 166 15.57 -10.44 8.23
CA ASP A 166 15.32 -9.40 7.20
C ASP A 166 15.62 -9.83 5.77
N LYS A 167 16.58 -10.74 5.56
CA LYS A 167 16.87 -11.32 4.23
C LYS A 167 15.67 -12.04 3.60
N TYR A 168 14.68 -12.42 4.42
CA TYR A 168 13.44 -13.03 3.97
C TYR A 168 12.26 -12.05 3.91
N LYS A 169 12.47 -10.74 4.11
CA LYS A 169 11.41 -9.75 3.90
C LYS A 169 10.86 -9.86 2.47
N PRO A 170 9.53 -9.83 2.26
CA PRO A 170 8.95 -9.81 0.92
C PRO A 170 9.48 -8.62 0.09
N ALA A 171 10.03 -8.92 -1.08
CA ALA A 171 10.46 -7.93 -2.04
C ALA A 171 9.35 -7.75 -3.08
N ILE A 172 8.57 -6.67 -2.94
CA ILE A 172 7.47 -6.31 -3.82
C ILE A 172 7.64 -4.86 -4.30
N VAL A 173 6.95 -4.47 -5.38
CA VAL A 173 7.06 -3.10 -5.89
C VAL A 173 6.15 -2.11 -5.18
N HIS A 174 5.03 -2.58 -4.63
CA HIS A 174 4.11 -1.74 -3.86
C HIS A 174 4.62 -1.58 -2.42
N ILE A 175 4.02 -0.64 -1.69
CA ILE A 175 4.31 -0.47 -0.26
C ILE A 175 3.91 -1.74 0.49
N LEU A 176 4.88 -2.31 1.21
CA LEU A 176 4.67 -3.44 2.12
C LEU A 176 4.36 -2.89 3.52
N GLU A 177 3.10 -2.95 3.94
CA GLU A 177 2.68 -2.56 5.30
C GLU A 177 2.86 -3.69 6.30
N GLY A 178 2.49 -4.91 5.91
CA GLY A 178 2.51 -6.07 6.77
C GLY A 178 3.27 -7.22 6.13
N TRP A 179 4.03 -7.94 6.96
CA TRP A 179 4.58 -9.24 6.58
C TRP A 179 4.04 -10.32 7.51
N GLN A 180 3.14 -11.17 7.01
CA GLN A 180 2.77 -12.41 7.70
C GLN A 180 3.90 -13.42 7.52
N PHE A 181 4.65 -13.65 8.60
CA PHE A 181 5.88 -14.43 8.54
C PHE A 181 5.72 -15.85 9.11
N GLY A 182 4.55 -16.18 9.64
CA GLY A 182 4.16 -17.57 9.91
C GLY A 182 2.71 -17.73 10.34
N SER A 183 2.26 -18.97 10.27
CA SER A 183 0.85 -19.37 10.51
C SER A 183 0.66 -20.38 11.64
N SER A 184 1.71 -20.56 12.45
CA SER A 184 1.79 -21.62 13.47
C SER A 184 2.21 -21.07 14.84
N ALA A 185 2.01 -19.77 15.08
CA ALA A 185 2.38 -19.18 16.34
C ALA A 185 1.47 -19.69 17.49
N ARG A 186 2.08 -19.93 18.65
CA ARG A 186 1.39 -20.17 19.92
C ARG A 186 1.41 -18.87 20.73
N ILE A 187 0.26 -18.26 20.91
CA ILE A 187 0.10 -16.97 21.61
C ILE A 187 -0.70 -17.22 22.90
N PRO A 188 -0.17 -16.82 24.08
CA PRO A 188 -0.93 -16.86 25.32
C PRO A 188 -2.31 -16.19 25.17
N GLY A 189 -3.35 -16.88 25.62
CA GLY A 189 -4.74 -16.44 25.48
C GLY A 189 -5.46 -16.92 24.23
N ILE A 190 -4.79 -17.62 23.31
CA ILE A 190 -5.41 -18.24 22.12
C ILE A 190 -5.14 -19.74 22.11
N ASN A 191 -6.21 -20.52 21.93
CA ASN A 191 -6.09 -21.95 21.70
C ASN A 191 -5.81 -22.21 20.22
N GLY A 192 -4.80 -23.02 19.92
CA GLY A 192 -4.46 -23.35 18.54
C GLY A 192 -3.45 -22.40 17.89
N ASN A 193 -3.36 -22.50 16.57
CA ASN A 193 -2.36 -21.76 15.78
C ASN A 193 -2.91 -20.36 15.47
N VAL A 194 -1.99 -19.41 15.41
CA VAL A 194 -2.30 -18.01 15.07
C VAL A 194 -1.31 -17.53 14.03
N ASP A 195 -1.82 -16.76 13.08
CA ASP A 195 -1.02 -16.05 12.10
C ASP A 195 -0.34 -14.84 12.74
N ILE A 196 0.95 -14.67 12.49
CA ILE A 196 1.79 -13.66 13.14
C ILE A 196 2.48 -12.76 12.11
N ASN A 197 2.40 -11.46 12.37
CA ASN A 197 2.74 -10.41 11.44
C ASN A 197 3.77 -9.45 12.03
N LEU A 198 4.70 -9.02 11.20
CA LEU A 198 5.51 -7.84 11.46
C LEU A 198 4.92 -6.67 10.68
N TRP A 199 4.38 -5.69 11.40
CA TRP A 199 3.82 -4.48 10.82
C TRP A 199 4.89 -3.41 10.74
N TYR A 200 5.15 -2.94 9.53
CA TYR A 200 5.98 -1.79 9.31
C TYR A 200 5.10 -0.58 9.62
N GLU A 201 5.40 0.08 10.73
CA GLU A 201 4.89 1.42 10.91
C GLU A 201 5.37 2.23 9.71
N GLU A 202 4.48 3.05 9.17
CA GLU A 202 4.94 4.29 8.58
C GLU A 202 5.67 5.03 9.70
N LYS A 203 6.97 4.72 9.88
CA LYS A 203 7.87 5.79 10.26
C LYS A 203 7.55 6.86 9.24
N TYR A 204 7.28 8.06 9.73
CA TYR A 204 7.58 9.28 9.01
C TYR A 204 9.08 9.22 8.62
N PHE A 205 9.47 8.32 7.70
CA PHE A 205 10.15 8.79 6.53
C PHE A 205 9.27 9.94 6.10
N LEU A 206 9.78 11.16 6.29
CA LEU A 206 9.40 12.30 5.47
C LEU A 206 8.93 11.70 4.17
N LYS A 207 7.65 11.88 3.86
CA LYS A 207 7.02 11.43 2.63
C LYS A 207 7.84 12.11 1.53
N THR A 208 9.00 11.55 1.17
CA THR A 208 9.57 11.67 -0.14
C THR A 208 8.50 11.00 -0.94
N VAL A 209 7.55 11.83 -1.39
CA VAL A 209 6.68 11.50 -2.49
C VAL A 209 7.56 10.73 -3.44
N SER A 210 7.21 9.47 -3.69
CA SER A 210 7.91 8.72 -4.72
C SER A 210 7.81 9.56 -5.97
N THR A 211 8.90 10.24 -6.31
CA THR A 211 9.07 11.01 -7.54
C THR A 211 9.24 10.07 -8.72
N VAL A 212 8.97 8.77 -8.54
CA VAL A 212 9.09 7.74 -9.55
C VAL A 212 7.81 7.68 -10.36
N TYR A 213 7.87 8.11 -11.63
CA TYR A 213 6.80 7.93 -12.60
C TYR A 213 7.33 7.21 -13.84
N GLY A 214 6.71 6.10 -14.23
CA GLY A 214 7.14 5.33 -15.42
C GLY A 214 8.58 4.80 -15.35
N GLY A 215 9.13 4.58 -14.15
CA GLY A 215 10.51 4.15 -13.93
C GLY A 215 11.56 5.28 -13.92
N LEU A 216 11.13 6.54 -13.94
CA LEU A 216 11.99 7.72 -13.82
C LEU A 216 11.90 8.31 -12.41
N ASP A 217 13.02 8.35 -11.68
CA ASP A 217 13.11 9.09 -10.42
C ASP A 217 13.28 10.59 -10.69
N CYS A 218 12.21 11.35 -10.47
CA CYS A 218 12.16 12.79 -10.72
C CYS A 218 12.71 13.64 -9.57
N ALA A 219 13.27 13.05 -8.51
CA ALA A 219 13.88 13.79 -7.40
C ALA A 219 14.90 14.86 -7.85
N PRO A 220 15.72 14.66 -8.91
CA PRO A 220 16.66 15.67 -9.39
C PRO A 220 16.00 16.92 -10.00
N VAL A 221 14.70 16.89 -10.28
CA VAL A 221 13.98 17.99 -10.97
C VAL A 221 12.70 18.44 -10.27
N PHE A 222 12.35 17.83 -9.12
CA PHE A 222 11.09 18.07 -8.44
C PHE A 222 11.24 18.10 -6.92
N ASP A 223 10.78 19.18 -6.31
CA ASP A 223 10.53 19.33 -4.89
C ASP A 223 9.12 19.89 -4.70
N ALA A 224 8.26 19.18 -3.97
CA ALA A 224 6.86 19.56 -3.84
C ALA A 224 6.66 20.88 -3.10
N GLY A 225 7.51 21.17 -2.10
CA GLY A 225 7.43 22.41 -1.32
C GLY A 225 7.78 23.60 -2.20
N TYR A 226 8.91 23.52 -2.91
CA TYR A 226 9.35 24.52 -3.87
C TYR A 226 8.28 24.73 -4.96
N TYR A 227 7.73 23.65 -5.51
CA TYR A 227 6.73 23.71 -6.57
C TYR A 227 5.45 24.40 -6.10
N ALA A 228 4.96 24.08 -4.90
CA ALA A 228 3.80 24.73 -4.31
C ALA A 228 4.06 26.23 -4.04
N GLU A 229 5.19 26.57 -3.41
CA GLU A 229 5.50 27.96 -3.06
C GLU A 229 5.74 28.83 -4.31
N ARG A 230 6.32 28.26 -5.37
CA ARG A 230 6.56 28.99 -6.62
C ARG A 230 5.28 29.28 -7.40
N TYR A 231 4.33 28.35 -7.42
CA TYR A 231 3.12 28.45 -8.25
C TYR A 231 1.87 28.59 -7.39
N LYS A 232 1.42 29.84 -7.21
CA LYS A 232 0.28 30.19 -6.36
C LYS A 232 -1.03 29.50 -6.78
N ASP A 233 -1.22 29.25 -8.07
CA ASP A 233 -2.32 28.47 -8.62
C ASP A 233 -2.33 27.03 -8.08
N LEU A 234 -1.15 26.38 -8.06
CA LEU A 234 -1.01 25.03 -7.51
C LEU A 234 -1.14 25.01 -5.99
N LYS A 235 -0.61 26.03 -5.30
CA LYS A 235 -0.81 26.19 -3.85
C LYS A 235 -2.29 26.33 -3.51
N ALA A 236 -3.03 27.11 -4.28
CA ALA A 236 -4.47 27.29 -4.07
C ALA A 236 -5.27 26.02 -4.38
N ALA A 237 -4.90 25.29 -5.45
CA ALA A 237 -5.60 24.08 -5.87
C ALA A 237 -5.29 22.83 -5.01
N TYR A 238 -4.02 22.68 -4.58
CA TYR A 238 -3.51 21.45 -3.98
C TYR A 238 -2.89 21.64 -2.59
N GLY A 239 -2.71 22.88 -2.13
CA GLY A 239 -2.08 23.17 -0.84
C GLY A 239 -0.66 22.62 -0.76
N ASN A 240 -0.41 21.80 0.27
CA ASN A 240 0.85 21.08 0.47
C ASN A 240 0.73 19.59 0.11
N ASP A 241 -0.29 19.19 -0.65
CA ASP A 241 -0.43 17.80 -1.10
C ASP A 241 0.63 17.47 -2.14
N ALA A 242 1.73 16.92 -1.65
CA ALA A 242 2.91 16.63 -2.44
C ALA A 242 2.65 15.57 -3.54
N ALA A 243 1.68 14.67 -3.37
CA ALA A 243 1.33 13.69 -4.40
C ALA A 243 0.53 14.32 -5.54
N ALA A 244 -0.45 15.17 -5.21
CA ALA A 244 -1.22 15.92 -6.21
C ALA A 244 -0.33 16.89 -7.00
N LEU A 245 0.61 17.56 -6.31
CA LEU A 245 1.61 18.44 -6.92
C LEU A 245 2.55 17.67 -7.86
N PHE A 246 2.99 16.47 -7.46
CA PHE A 246 3.81 15.62 -8.32
C PHE A 246 3.05 15.13 -9.55
N TYR A 247 1.79 14.69 -9.39
CA TYR A 247 0.94 14.31 -10.52
C TYR A 247 0.76 15.47 -11.51
N HIS A 248 0.50 16.69 -11.01
CA HIS A 248 0.43 17.88 -11.84
C HIS A 248 1.74 18.14 -12.60
N PHE A 249 2.89 18.01 -11.93
CA PHE A 249 4.19 18.20 -12.57
C PHE A 249 4.43 17.22 -13.74
N ILE A 250 4.07 15.95 -13.56
CA ILE A 250 4.18 14.94 -14.61
C ILE A 250 3.20 15.18 -15.76
N ALA A 251 1.93 15.46 -15.44
CA ALA A 251 0.87 15.58 -16.45
C ALA A 251 0.94 16.89 -17.24
N HIS A 252 1.40 17.98 -16.61
CA HIS A 252 1.35 19.34 -17.16
C HIS A 252 2.65 20.12 -16.95
N GLY A 253 3.25 20.06 -15.76
CA GLY A 253 4.39 20.92 -15.42
C GLY A 253 5.60 20.78 -16.37
N MET A 254 5.95 19.56 -16.77
CA MET A 254 7.07 19.34 -17.69
C MET A 254 6.81 19.91 -19.09
N SER A 255 5.59 19.79 -19.62
CA SER A 255 5.23 20.32 -20.94
C SER A 255 5.05 21.83 -20.93
N GLU A 256 4.56 22.39 -19.81
CA GLU A 256 4.48 23.82 -19.56
C GLU A 256 5.84 24.48 -19.28
N GLY A 257 6.89 23.67 -19.04
CA GLY A 257 8.23 24.17 -18.71
C GLY A 257 8.35 24.71 -17.29
N ARG A 258 7.50 24.26 -16.36
CA ARG A 258 7.52 24.72 -14.97
C ARG A 258 8.75 24.18 -14.22
N GLN A 259 9.50 25.10 -13.62
CA GLN A 259 10.58 24.77 -12.69
C GLN A 259 10.03 24.27 -11.35
N ALA A 260 10.31 23.02 -10.98
CA ALA A 260 9.81 22.39 -9.76
C ALA A 260 10.86 22.15 -8.68
N ILE A 261 12.11 22.55 -8.91
CA ILE A 261 13.17 22.61 -7.89
C ILE A 261 14.11 23.78 -8.22
N ASP A 262 14.83 24.30 -7.24
CA ASP A 262 15.76 25.42 -7.41
C ASP A 262 17.01 25.07 -8.23
N THR A 263 17.46 23.81 -8.16
CA THR A 263 18.66 23.31 -8.84
C THR A 263 18.49 22.95 -10.32
N PHE A 264 17.28 22.94 -10.85
CA PHE A 264 17.00 22.58 -12.25
C PHE A 264 16.02 23.55 -12.92
N ASN A 265 16.42 24.19 -14.02
CA ASN A 265 15.56 25.00 -14.87
C ASN A 265 15.63 24.49 -16.32
N VAL A 266 14.51 24.01 -16.86
CA VAL A 266 14.49 23.38 -18.20
C VAL A 266 14.86 24.34 -19.32
N GLN A 267 14.51 25.63 -19.21
CA GLN A 267 14.81 26.61 -20.24
C GLN A 267 16.31 26.93 -20.26
N ALA A 268 16.91 27.13 -19.09
CA ALA A 268 18.36 27.31 -18.97
C ALA A 268 19.12 26.08 -19.48
N TYR A 269 18.67 24.88 -19.11
CA TYR A 269 19.25 23.62 -19.55
C TYR A 269 19.15 23.45 -21.08
N LYS A 270 17.97 23.70 -21.66
CA LYS A 270 17.76 23.69 -23.11
C LYS A 270 18.68 24.68 -23.82
N SER A 271 18.70 25.94 -23.41
CA SER A 271 19.50 26.99 -24.06
C SER A 271 21.01 26.69 -24.02
N ARG A 272 21.49 26.02 -22.97
CA ARG A 272 22.92 25.71 -22.78
C ARG A 272 23.43 24.58 -23.66
N TYR A 273 22.60 23.58 -23.96
CA TYR A 273 23.04 22.34 -24.59
C TYR A 273 22.52 22.22 -26.02
N GLN A 274 23.32 22.67 -26.99
CA GLN A 274 22.96 22.65 -28.43
C GLN A 274 22.77 21.24 -28.98
N ASP A 275 23.46 20.24 -28.43
CA ASP A 275 23.26 18.83 -28.76
C ASP A 275 21.84 18.38 -28.42
N LEU A 276 21.33 18.77 -27.25
CA LEU A 276 19.96 18.46 -26.84
C LEU A 276 18.93 19.26 -27.65
N GLN A 277 19.25 20.51 -28.03
CA GLN A 277 18.39 21.28 -28.95
C GLN A 277 18.20 20.59 -30.29
N LYS A 278 19.29 20.06 -30.87
CA LYS A 278 19.23 19.28 -32.12
C LYS A 278 18.44 17.98 -31.94
N ALA A 279 18.58 17.31 -30.80
CA ALA A 279 17.92 16.02 -30.54
C ALA A 279 16.43 16.13 -30.18
N PHE A 280 16.06 17.12 -29.36
CA PHE A 280 14.74 17.21 -28.73
C PHE A 280 13.88 18.36 -29.26
N GLY A 281 14.49 19.35 -29.93
CA GLY A 281 13.79 20.54 -30.40
C GLY A 281 13.02 21.25 -29.28
N GLU A 282 11.73 21.49 -29.48
CA GLU A 282 10.84 22.17 -28.53
C GLU A 282 10.20 21.22 -27.49
N ASN A 283 10.52 19.92 -27.51
CA ASN A 283 9.93 18.95 -26.60
C ASN A 283 10.56 19.03 -25.19
N LEU A 284 10.08 19.99 -24.38
CA LEU A 284 10.57 20.24 -23.02
C LEU A 284 10.61 19.00 -22.12
N PRO A 285 9.60 18.10 -22.10
CA PRO A 285 9.65 16.86 -21.33
C PRO A 285 10.91 16.01 -21.57
N LEU A 286 11.43 15.95 -22.80
CA LEU A 286 12.66 15.18 -23.09
C LEU A 286 13.90 15.76 -22.41
N TYR A 287 13.95 17.07 -22.17
CA TYR A 287 15.06 17.71 -21.45
C TYR A 287 15.05 17.35 -19.96
N TYR A 288 13.87 17.31 -19.32
CA TYR A 288 13.72 16.80 -17.95
C TYR A 288 14.19 15.34 -17.86
N GLN A 289 13.70 14.48 -18.77
CA GLN A 289 14.07 13.07 -18.81
C GLN A 289 15.57 12.86 -19.05
N HIS A 290 16.18 13.67 -19.93
CA HIS A 290 17.61 13.60 -20.18
C HIS A 290 18.42 13.96 -18.94
N TYR A 291 18.06 15.04 -18.24
CA TYR A 291 18.77 15.41 -17.03
C TYR A 291 18.66 14.35 -15.93
N ILE A 292 17.46 13.79 -15.73
CA ILE A 292 17.21 12.70 -14.77
C ILE A 292 18.08 11.47 -15.09
N ARG A 293 18.13 11.05 -16.36
CA ARG A 293 18.81 9.81 -16.76
C ARG A 293 20.32 9.93 -16.89
N PHE A 294 20.80 11.08 -17.37
CA PHE A 294 22.18 11.25 -17.81
C PHE A 294 22.77 12.57 -17.34
N GLY A 295 22.08 13.69 -17.55
CA GLY A 295 22.67 15.02 -17.39
C GLY A 295 23.24 15.30 -15.99
N ALA A 296 22.57 14.85 -14.93
CA ALA A 296 23.09 15.00 -13.58
C ALA A 296 24.39 14.21 -13.36
N ALA A 297 24.45 12.95 -13.84
CA ALA A 297 25.63 12.10 -13.74
C ALA A 297 26.79 12.56 -14.65
N GLU A 298 26.46 13.18 -15.79
CA GLU A 298 27.40 13.83 -16.70
C GLU A 298 27.95 15.16 -16.16
N GLY A 299 27.44 15.66 -15.03
CA GLY A 299 27.84 16.95 -14.47
C GLY A 299 27.35 18.15 -15.28
N ARG A 300 26.28 17.99 -16.08
CA ARG A 300 25.69 19.10 -16.84
C ARG A 300 25.05 20.12 -15.90
N LYS A 301 25.30 21.41 -16.16
CA LYS A 301 24.74 22.54 -15.39
C LYS A 301 23.30 22.81 -15.80
N ALA A 302 22.39 22.66 -14.85
CA ALA A 302 20.95 22.84 -15.06
C ALA A 302 20.38 24.17 -14.54
N PHE A 303 21.25 25.08 -14.10
CA PHE A 303 20.94 26.45 -13.75
C PHE A 303 21.98 27.36 -14.41
#